data_AF-A0A2H0K8B7-F1
#
_entry.id   AF-A0A2H0K8B7-F1
#
_cell.length_a   1.000
_cell.length_b   1.000
_cell.length_c   1.000
_cell.angle_alpha   90.00
_cell.angle_beta   90.00
_cell.angle_gamma   90.00
#
_symmetry.space_group_name_H-M   'P 1'
#
loop_
_entity.id
_entity.type
_entity.pdbx_description
1 polymer ?
#
loop_
_entity_poly.entity_id
_entity_poly.type
_entity_poly.pdbx_seq_one_letter_code
_entity_poly.pdbx_strand_id
1 'polypeptide(L)'
;ESLGKEEKNSGQKIANGFTPTVSVGTTDLHSMLQLYLAGPKETFTQFVFVNENNKTALHNSKILGKLDDNFVGKTPDEISRVIFESVKKSYTDKNLPFAEITFEKLKEREIGAYMAFKMVETVMLGALWNIDVFNQPNVEEYKERARKILEK
;
A
#
# COMPACT_ATOMS: atom_id res chain seq x y z
N GLU A 1 -1.91 -10.56 -9.27
CA GLU A 1 -2.43 -11.75 -9.96
C GLU A 1 -3.81 -11.49 -10.59
N SER A 2 -4.86 -11.26 -9.79
CA SER A 2 -6.24 -11.10 -10.29
C SER A 2 -6.45 -10.07 -11.39
N LEU A 3 -5.77 -8.91 -11.33
CA LEU A 3 -5.99 -7.80 -12.26
C LEU A 3 -5.00 -7.75 -13.44
N GLY A 4 -3.95 -8.59 -13.43
CA GLY A 4 -2.95 -8.63 -14.50
C GLY A 4 -3.38 -9.61 -15.59
N LYS A 5 -4.19 -9.16 -16.54
CA LYS A 5 -4.80 -10.01 -17.58
C LYS A 5 -4.42 -9.53 -18.97
N GLU A 6 -4.23 -10.48 -19.88
CA GLU A 6 -3.92 -10.21 -21.28
C GLU A 6 -5.18 -9.97 -22.12
N GLU A 7 -6.31 -10.53 -21.69
CA GLU A 7 -7.57 -10.51 -22.43
C GLU A 7 -8.77 -10.22 -21.53
N LYS A 8 -9.77 -9.56 -22.11
CA LYS A 8 -11.12 -9.42 -21.57
C LYS A 8 -11.90 -10.72 -21.73
N ASN A 9 -13.02 -10.84 -21.03
CA ASN A 9 -13.98 -11.93 -21.19
C ASN A 9 -14.53 -12.03 -22.63
N SER A 10 -14.45 -10.96 -23.42
CA SER A 10 -14.83 -10.96 -24.84
C SER A 10 -13.74 -11.49 -25.79
N GLY A 11 -12.58 -11.92 -25.28
CA GLY A 11 -11.41 -12.29 -26.07
C GLY A 11 -10.61 -11.12 -26.66
N GLN A 12 -10.96 -9.88 -26.30
CA GLN A 12 -10.21 -8.69 -26.73
C GLN A 12 -8.97 -8.52 -25.86
N LYS A 13 -7.80 -8.27 -26.46
CA LYS A 13 -6.59 -7.90 -25.72
C LYS A 13 -6.80 -6.63 -24.88
N ILE A 14 -6.23 -6.64 -23.67
CA ILE A 14 -6.22 -5.52 -22.74
C ILE A 14 -4.79 -5.32 -22.22
N ALA A 15 -4.40 -4.06 -22.01
CA ALA A 15 -3.08 -3.69 -21.49
C ALA A 15 -3.19 -3.01 -20.10
N ASN A 16 -4.27 -3.29 -19.38
CA ASN A 16 -4.52 -2.72 -18.06
C ASN A 16 -3.99 -3.66 -16.99
N GLY A 17 -3.37 -3.08 -15.99
CA GLY A 17 -2.87 -3.80 -14.83
C GLY A 17 -2.23 -2.81 -13.87
N PHE A 18 -2.19 -3.19 -12.60
CA PHE A 18 -1.46 -2.46 -11.59
C PHE A 18 -0.29 -3.32 -11.13
N THR A 19 0.86 -2.69 -10.95
CA THR A 19 1.96 -3.29 -10.18
C THR A 19 1.78 -2.84 -8.73
N PRO A 20 1.25 -3.71 -7.83
CA PRO A 20 1.14 -3.34 -6.43
C PRO A 20 2.54 -3.25 -5.81
N THR A 21 2.84 -2.13 -5.17
CA THR A 21 4.03 -1.93 -4.36
C THR A 21 3.62 -1.62 -2.92
N VAL A 22 4.44 -2.02 -1.96
CA VAL A 22 4.20 -1.76 -0.54
C VAL A 22 5.36 -0.93 0.02
N SER A 23 5.03 0.00 0.90
CA SER A 23 6.01 0.73 1.71
C SER A 23 5.49 0.87 3.13
N VAL A 24 6.38 0.73 4.09
CA VAL A 24 6.11 0.83 5.52
C VAL A 24 6.63 2.17 6.03
N GLY A 25 5.69 3.03 6.44
CA GLY A 25 6.03 4.26 7.16
C GLY A 25 6.49 3.93 8.59
N THR A 26 7.52 4.57 9.12
CA THR A 26 8.32 5.65 8.54
C THR A 26 9.60 5.18 7.84
N THR A 27 9.97 3.91 7.98
CA THR A 27 11.24 3.34 7.48
C THR A 27 11.45 3.58 5.99
N ASP A 28 10.47 3.25 5.16
CA ASP A 28 10.58 3.36 3.71
C ASP A 28 10.45 4.80 3.20
N LEU A 29 10.09 5.76 4.07
CA LEU A 29 10.09 7.17 3.68
C LEU A 29 11.52 7.65 3.37
N HIS A 30 12.54 7.06 3.98
CA HIS A 30 13.94 7.41 3.73
C HIS A 30 14.50 6.87 2.42
N SER A 31 13.81 5.91 1.80
CA SER A 31 14.24 5.27 0.55
C SER A 31 13.31 5.61 -0.61
N MET A 32 12.00 5.52 -0.41
CA MET A 32 11.00 5.57 -1.49
C MET A 32 10.31 6.92 -1.65
N LEU A 33 10.24 7.76 -0.59
CA LEU A 33 9.45 9.00 -0.65
C LEU A 33 9.90 9.93 -1.77
N GLN A 34 11.20 10.05 -2.02
CA GLN A 34 11.72 10.86 -3.13
C GLN A 34 11.18 10.38 -4.48
N LEU A 35 11.15 9.06 -4.71
CA LEU A 35 10.60 8.46 -5.92
C LEU A 35 9.10 8.72 -6.01
N TYR A 36 8.36 8.57 -4.92
CA TYR A 36 6.92 8.81 -4.92
C TYR A 36 6.53 10.27 -5.18
N LEU A 37 7.33 11.23 -4.69
CA LEU A 37 7.04 12.66 -4.83
C LEU A 37 7.57 13.30 -6.13
N ALA A 38 8.58 12.70 -6.77
CA ALA A 38 9.25 13.29 -7.93
C ALA A 38 9.35 12.37 -9.15
N GLY A 39 9.06 11.07 -8.99
CA GLY A 39 9.08 10.09 -10.06
C GLY A 39 7.85 10.14 -10.96
N PRO A 40 7.60 9.07 -11.74
CA PRO A 40 6.47 8.99 -12.65
C PRO A 40 5.12 9.16 -11.93
N LYS A 41 4.26 10.02 -12.48
CA LYS A 41 2.94 10.36 -11.91
C LYS A 41 1.82 9.38 -12.29
N GLU A 42 2.19 8.17 -12.69
CA GLU A 42 1.29 7.08 -13.08
C GLU A 42 0.95 6.17 -11.88
N THR A 43 1.19 6.66 -10.65
CA THR A 43 0.99 5.93 -9.42
C THR A 43 -0.22 6.47 -8.65
N PHE A 44 -0.97 5.55 -8.05
CA PHE A 44 -2.01 5.86 -7.08
C PHE A 44 -1.57 5.30 -5.73
N THR A 45 -1.59 6.12 -4.68
CA THR A 45 -1.15 5.68 -3.35
C THR A 45 -2.36 5.50 -2.43
N GLN A 46 -2.50 4.31 -1.84
CA GLN A 46 -3.40 4.11 -0.71
C GLN A 46 -2.60 4.17 0.58
N PHE A 47 -2.85 5.21 1.38
CA PHE A 47 -2.36 5.30 2.74
C PHE A 47 -3.21 4.43 3.67
N VAL A 48 -2.54 3.68 4.53
CA VAL A 48 -3.17 2.89 5.58
C VAL A 48 -2.53 3.29 6.90
N PHE A 49 -3.32 3.84 7.82
CA PHE A 49 -2.83 4.37 9.10
C PHE A 49 -3.61 3.77 10.27
N VAL A 50 -2.92 3.46 11.36
CA VAL A 50 -3.55 3.06 12.62
C VAL A 50 -3.36 4.19 13.61
N ASN A 51 -4.45 4.81 14.02
CA ASN A 51 -4.48 5.87 15.00
C ASN A 51 -4.62 5.30 16.42
N GLU A 52 -3.58 4.60 16.88
CA GLU A 52 -3.50 4.21 18.29
C GLU A 52 -3.24 5.44 19.17
N ASN A 53 -3.79 5.42 20.39
CA ASN A 53 -3.61 6.48 21.39
C ASN A 53 -2.82 5.92 22.58
N ASN A 54 -1.61 5.42 22.34
CA ASN A 54 -0.70 5.00 23.39
C ASN A 54 -0.22 6.22 24.18
N LYS A 55 -0.37 6.18 25.50
CA LYS A 55 -0.13 7.33 26.39
C LYS A 55 1.32 7.44 26.88
N THR A 56 2.20 6.54 26.46
CA THR A 56 3.59 6.53 26.91
C THR A 56 4.38 7.59 26.16
N ALA A 57 4.57 8.74 26.80
CA ALA A 57 5.34 9.85 26.25
C ALA A 57 6.85 9.60 26.36
N LEU A 58 7.60 10.15 25.41
CA LEU A 58 9.05 10.14 25.44
C LEU A 58 9.51 11.18 26.48
N HIS A 59 10.15 10.72 27.56
CA HIS A 59 10.54 11.57 28.69
C HIS A 59 12.05 11.72 28.88
N ASN A 60 12.88 10.97 28.15
CA ASN A 60 14.32 10.98 28.37
C ASN A 60 15.08 11.69 27.26
N SER A 61 15.26 13.00 27.39
CA SER A 61 16.01 13.85 26.45
C SER A 61 17.46 13.39 26.22
N LYS A 62 18.08 12.70 27.19
CA LYS A 62 19.45 12.16 27.05
C LYS A 62 19.56 10.98 26.09
N ILE A 63 18.50 10.20 25.92
CA ILE A 63 18.43 9.10 24.93
C ILE A 63 18.10 9.66 23.54
N LEU A 64 17.42 10.80 23.50
CA LEU A 64 16.95 11.46 22.27
C LEU A 64 18.05 12.27 21.54
N GLY A 65 19.25 12.43 22.11
CA GLY A 65 20.39 13.04 21.40
C GLY A 65 20.08 14.42 20.82
N LYS A 66 20.43 14.67 19.55
CA LYS A 66 20.21 15.94 18.82
C LYS A 66 18.77 16.13 18.28
N LEU A 67 17.77 15.45 18.85
CA LEU A 67 16.39 15.70 18.47
C LEU A 67 15.97 17.11 18.93
N ASP A 68 15.24 17.80 18.06
CA ASP A 68 14.66 19.13 18.34
C ASP A 68 13.83 19.08 19.64
N ASP A 69 13.90 20.12 20.46
CA ASP A 69 13.14 20.25 21.71
C ASP A 69 11.63 20.09 21.49
N ASN A 70 11.15 20.33 20.26
CA ASN A 70 9.77 20.10 19.82
C ASN A 70 9.29 18.64 19.93
N PHE A 71 10.19 17.66 20.07
CA PHE A 71 9.84 16.24 20.26
C PHE A 71 9.70 15.84 21.74
N VAL A 72 10.14 16.68 22.68
CA VAL A 72 10.08 16.37 24.12
C VAL A 72 8.63 16.37 24.60
N GLY A 73 8.22 15.32 25.32
CA GLY A 73 6.86 15.18 25.83
C GLY A 73 5.84 14.68 24.81
N LYS A 74 6.25 14.42 23.56
CA LYS A 74 5.41 13.77 22.56
C LYS A 74 5.44 12.24 22.69
N THR A 75 4.32 11.59 22.39
CA THR A 75 4.27 10.13 22.25
C THR A 75 4.76 9.71 20.86
N PRO A 76 5.25 8.48 20.69
CA PRO A 76 5.56 7.93 19.37
C PRO A 76 4.37 7.98 18.40
N ASP A 77 3.15 7.82 18.91
CA ASP A 77 1.92 7.87 18.11
C ASP A 77 1.64 9.30 17.60
N GLU A 78 1.85 10.32 18.46
CA GLU A 78 1.75 11.72 18.04
C GLU A 78 2.76 12.05 16.95
N ILE A 79 4.01 11.61 17.10
CA ILE A 79 5.07 11.81 16.10
C ILE A 79 4.71 11.10 14.80
N SER A 80 4.25 9.84 14.88
CA SER A 80 3.87 9.05 13.70
C SER A 80 2.70 9.69 12.95
N ARG A 81 1.70 10.21 13.67
CA ARG A 81 0.59 10.99 13.09
C ARG A 81 1.09 12.25 12.40
N VAL A 82 1.98 13.01 13.01
CA VAL A 82 2.54 14.22 12.38
C VAL A 82 3.29 13.88 11.10
N ILE A 83 4.10 12.82 11.10
CA ILE A 83 4.82 12.36 9.90
C ILE A 83 3.83 11.93 8.82
N PHE A 84 2.81 11.15 9.18
CA PHE A 84 1.76 10.72 8.28
C PHE A 84 1.04 11.90 7.59
N GLU A 85 0.57 12.87 8.38
CA GLU A 85 -0.08 14.08 7.86
C GLU A 85 0.87 14.92 7.00
N SER A 86 2.15 15.02 7.36
CA SER A 86 3.16 15.75 6.59
C SER A 86 3.40 15.12 5.20
N VAL A 87 3.40 13.78 5.13
CA VAL A 87 3.52 13.04 3.86
C VAL A 87 2.27 13.25 3.01
N LYS A 88 1.05 13.09 3.56
CA LYS A 88 -0.19 13.36 2.83
C LYS A 88 -0.25 14.80 2.31
N LYS A 89 0.19 15.77 3.11
CA LYS A 89 0.28 17.17 2.68
C LYS A 89 1.23 17.31 1.50
N SER A 90 2.38 16.64 1.51
CA SER A 90 3.32 16.65 0.38
C SER A 90 2.71 16.07 -0.90
N TYR A 91 1.88 15.03 -0.80
CA TYR A 91 1.11 14.49 -1.93
C TYR A 91 0.08 15.50 -2.46
N THR A 92 -0.65 16.13 -1.55
CA THR A 92 -1.66 17.15 -1.88
C THR A 92 -1.02 18.35 -2.58
N ASP A 93 0.04 18.91 -2.01
CA ASP A 93 0.76 20.07 -2.54
C ASP A 93 1.37 19.79 -3.93
N LYS A 94 1.62 18.51 -4.26
CA LYS A 94 2.15 18.06 -5.56
C LYS A 94 1.08 17.56 -6.54
N ASN A 95 -0.20 17.62 -6.15
CA ASN A 95 -1.35 17.09 -6.92
C ASN A 95 -1.18 15.61 -7.29
N LEU A 96 -0.70 14.80 -6.35
CA LEU A 96 -0.58 13.35 -6.52
C LEU A 96 -1.85 12.65 -6.01
N PRO A 97 -2.44 11.71 -6.76
CA PRO A 97 -3.69 11.07 -6.36
C PRO A 97 -3.44 10.04 -5.24
N PHE A 98 -4.22 10.13 -4.18
CA PHE A 98 -4.17 9.17 -3.08
C PHE A 98 -5.54 8.95 -2.45
N ALA A 99 -5.66 7.86 -1.69
CA ALA A 99 -6.76 7.61 -0.76
C ALA A 99 -6.21 7.19 0.60
N GLU A 100 -7.04 7.29 1.63
CA GLU A 100 -6.67 6.98 3.01
C GLU A 100 -7.65 5.98 3.62
N ILE A 101 -7.11 5.01 4.38
CA ILE A 101 -7.86 4.12 5.26
C ILE A 101 -7.25 4.24 6.66
N THR A 102 -8.09 4.58 7.64
CA THR A 102 -7.66 4.82 9.01
C THR A 102 -8.35 3.84 9.95
N PHE A 103 -7.56 3.16 10.77
CA PHE A 103 -8.06 2.32 11.85
C PHE A 103 -7.92 3.05 13.17
N GLU A 104 -8.95 3.01 14.03
CA GLU A 104 -8.80 3.50 15.40
C GLU A 104 -7.96 2.54 16.26
N LYS A 105 -8.09 1.24 16.01
CA LYS A 105 -7.33 0.16 16.65
C LYS A 105 -7.20 -1.00 15.67
N LEU A 106 -6.12 -1.75 15.81
CA LEU A 106 -5.90 -2.95 15.01
C LEU A 106 -6.41 -4.18 15.80
N LYS A 107 -7.62 -4.65 15.48
CA LYS A 107 -8.11 -5.94 15.97
C LYS A 107 -8.48 -6.85 14.80
N GLU A 108 -8.74 -8.12 15.12
CA GLU A 108 -9.01 -9.16 14.14
C GLU A 108 -10.20 -8.81 13.24
N ARG A 109 -11.23 -8.17 13.81
CA ARG A 109 -12.41 -7.73 13.06
C ARG A 109 -12.07 -6.67 12.02
N GLU A 110 -11.29 -5.66 12.40
CA GLU A 110 -10.89 -4.55 11.54
C GLU A 110 -9.99 -5.05 10.40
N ILE A 111 -9.05 -5.95 10.70
CA ILE A 111 -8.22 -6.61 9.70
C ILE A 111 -9.09 -7.42 8.73
N GLY A 112 -10.00 -8.24 9.25
CA GLY A 112 -10.90 -9.05 8.42
C GLY A 112 -11.79 -8.19 7.52
N ALA A 113 -12.32 -7.08 8.03
CA ALA A 113 -13.09 -6.13 7.26
C ALA A 113 -12.26 -5.47 6.15
N TYR A 114 -11.02 -5.09 6.44
CA TYR A 114 -10.11 -4.54 5.44
C TYR A 114 -9.77 -5.54 4.33
N MET A 115 -9.47 -6.79 4.69
CA MET A 115 -9.23 -7.85 3.71
C MET A 115 -10.46 -8.06 2.82
N ALA A 116 -11.65 -8.18 3.41
CA ALA A 116 -12.90 -8.30 2.67
C ALA A 116 -13.13 -7.12 1.73
N PHE A 117 -12.88 -5.89 2.20
CA PHE A 117 -12.97 -4.68 1.40
C PHE A 117 -12.04 -4.72 0.19
N LYS A 118 -10.75 -5.09 0.35
CA LYS A 118 -9.80 -5.17 -0.77
C LYS A 118 -10.12 -6.32 -1.74
N MET A 119 -10.69 -7.42 -1.26
CA MET A 119 -11.21 -8.49 -2.13
C MET A 119 -12.37 -7.99 -2.99
N VAL A 120 -13.34 -7.30 -2.38
CA VAL A 120 -14.48 -6.72 -3.12
C VAL A 120 -14.00 -5.67 -4.12
N GLU A 121 -13.07 -4.79 -3.73
CA GLU A 121 -12.47 -3.80 -4.63
C GLU A 121 -11.84 -4.47 -5.87
N THR A 122 -11.09 -5.56 -5.66
CA THR A 122 -10.49 -6.33 -6.77
C THR A 122 -11.54 -6.89 -7.72
N VAL A 123 -12.63 -7.46 -7.18
CA VAL A 123 -13.74 -7.99 -7.99
C VAL A 123 -14.44 -6.89 -8.77
N MET A 124 -14.68 -5.74 -8.14
CA MET A 124 -15.31 -4.58 -8.76
C MET A 124 -14.45 -4.02 -9.89
N LEU A 125 -13.13 -3.90 -9.70
CA LEU A 125 -12.19 -3.49 -10.75
C LEU A 125 -12.19 -4.48 -11.91
N GLY A 126 -12.23 -5.79 -11.62
CA GLY A 126 -12.37 -6.83 -12.62
C GLY A 126 -13.61 -6.68 -13.49
N ALA A 127 -14.75 -6.44 -12.86
CA ALA A 127 -16.01 -6.20 -13.55
C ALA A 127 -15.94 -4.93 -14.42
N LEU A 128 -15.35 -3.83 -13.92
CA LEU A 128 -15.16 -2.59 -14.67
C LEU A 128 -14.27 -2.78 -15.91
N TRP A 129 -13.26 -3.63 -15.84
CA TRP A 129 -12.38 -3.94 -16.96
C TRP A 129 -12.88 -5.08 -17.85
N ASN A 130 -14.00 -5.72 -17.49
CA ASN A 130 -14.54 -6.90 -18.15
C ASN A 130 -13.51 -8.04 -18.28
N ILE A 131 -12.84 -8.36 -17.17
CA ILE A 131 -11.84 -9.45 -17.08
C ILE A 131 -12.28 -10.50 -16.04
N ASP A 132 -11.75 -11.71 -16.16
CA ASP A 132 -11.89 -12.76 -15.15
C ASP A 132 -10.77 -12.65 -14.10
N VAL A 133 -11.15 -12.24 -12.89
CA VAL A 133 -10.24 -12.02 -11.76
C VAL A 133 -9.88 -13.30 -10.99
N PHE A 134 -10.50 -14.44 -11.31
CA PHE A 134 -10.39 -15.68 -10.56
C PHE A 134 -9.48 -16.72 -11.22
N ASN A 135 -9.07 -16.52 -12.47
CA ASN A 135 -8.16 -17.42 -13.18
C ASN A 135 -6.68 -16.98 -13.11
N GLN A 136 -5.76 -17.81 -13.62
CA GLN A 136 -4.31 -17.53 -13.64
C GLN A 136 -3.55 -18.38 -14.70
N PRO A 137 -3.90 -18.26 -16.00
CA PRO A 137 -3.40 -19.15 -17.06
C PRO A 137 -1.86 -19.18 -17.15
N ASN A 138 -1.20 -18.02 -17.04
CA ASN A 138 0.25 -17.89 -17.17
C ASN A 138 1.02 -18.65 -16.05
N VAL A 139 0.40 -18.85 -14.88
CA VAL A 139 0.99 -19.63 -13.78
C VAL A 139 0.98 -21.12 -14.13
N GLU A 140 -0.11 -21.61 -14.70
CA GLU A 140 -0.23 -23.02 -15.09
C GLU A 140 0.68 -23.36 -16.26
N GLU A 141 0.82 -22.43 -17.22
CA GLU A 141 1.75 -22.59 -18.35
C GLU A 141 3.20 -22.75 -17.88
N TYR A 142 3.67 -21.90 -16.94
CA TYR A 142 5.02 -22.04 -16.38
C TYR A 142 5.20 -23.40 -15.68
N LYS A 143 4.21 -23.85 -14.90
CA LYS A 143 4.27 -25.15 -14.22
C LYS A 143 4.38 -26.30 -15.21
N GLU A 144 3.64 -26.25 -16.32
CA GLU A 144 3.74 -27.26 -17.38
C GLU A 144 5.13 -27.29 -18.02
N ARG A 145 5.68 -26.11 -18.35
CA ARG A 145 7.04 -25.98 -18.90
C ARG A 145 8.09 -26.52 -17.94
N ALA A 146 7.97 -26.24 -16.64
CA ALA A 146 8.89 -26.74 -15.62
C ALA A 146 8.90 -28.28 -15.54
N ARG A 147 7.72 -28.93 -15.57
CA ARG A 147 7.62 -30.40 -15.59
C ARG A 147 8.31 -31.00 -16.82
N LYS A 148 8.04 -30.44 -18.01
CA LYS A 148 8.68 -30.88 -19.27
C LYS A 148 10.21 -30.77 -19.26
N ILE A 149 10.77 -29.82 -18.52
CA ILE A 149 12.22 -29.67 -18.37
C ILE A 149 12.80 -30.74 -17.43
N LEU A 150 12.09 -31.08 -16.36
CA LEU A 150 12.54 -32.06 -15.36
C LEU A 150 12.42 -33.52 -15.84
N GLU A 151 11.54 -33.80 -16.81
CA GLU A 151 11.36 -35.13 -17.41
C GLU A 151 12.43 -35.48 -18.47
N LYS A 152 13.31 -34.54 -18.81
CA LYS A 152 14.44 -34.74 -19.73
C LYS A 152 15.74 -34.99 -18.99
#